data_AF-A0A930VZQ2-F1
#
_entry.id   AF-A0A930VZQ2-F1
#
_cell.length_a   1.000
_cell.length_b   1.000
_cell.length_c   1.000
_cell.angle_alpha   90.00
_cell.angle_beta   90.00
_cell.angle_gamma   90.00
#
_symmetry.space_group_name_H-M   'P 1'
#
loop_
_entity.id
_entity.type
_entity.pdbx_description
1 polymer ?
#
loop_
_entity_poly.entity_id
_entity_poly.type
_entity_poly.pdbx_seq_one_letter_code
_entity_poly.pdbx_strand_id
1 'polypeptide(L)' 'KEGRREGQREERLAILRRLVFMSGVSTNEALSMIGVPADEWAQYRQELEEIR' A
#
# COMPACT_ATOMS: atom_id res chain seq x y z
N LYS A 1 -18.92 9.55 -6.22
CA LYS A 1 -18.61 8.34 -5.40
C LYS A 1 -17.13 7.91 -5.52
N GLU A 2 -16.37 8.42 -6.50
CA GLU A 2 -14.95 8.08 -6.73
C GLU A 2 -13.98 8.60 -5.66
N GLY A 3 -14.12 9.84 -5.18
CA GLY A 3 -13.15 10.44 -4.24
C GLY A 3 -12.97 9.70 -2.90
N ARG A 4 -13.92 8.85 -2.49
CA ARG A 4 -13.78 8.05 -1.25
C ARG A 4 -12.84 6.85 -1.44
N ARG A 5 -12.84 6.24 -2.63
CA ARG A 5 -11.95 5.11 -2.95
C ARG A 5 -10.53 5.59 -3.18
N GLU A 6 -10.39 6.73 -3.86
CA GLU A 6 -9.10 7.38 -4.09
C GLU A 6 -8.45 7.81 -2.77
N GLY A 7 -9.19 8.49 -1.89
CA GLY A 7 -8.67 8.89 -0.58
C GLY A 7 -8.26 7.71 0.32
N GLN A 8 -9.01 6.60 0.30
CA GLN A 8 -8.61 5.38 1.02
C GLN A 8 -7.35 4.74 0.44
N ARG A 9 -7.18 4.80 -0.88
CA ARG A 9 -6.00 4.26 -1.55
C ARG A 9 -4.75 5.07 -1.21
N GLU A 10 -4.85 6.40 -1.25
CA GLU A 10 -3.75 7.29 -0.88
C GLU A 10 -3.33 7.10 0.60
N GLU A 11 -4.30 6.96 1.51
CA GLU A 11 -4.03 6.70 2.93
C GLU A 11 -3.29 5.35 3.12
N ARG A 12 -3.76 4.29 2.45
CA ARG A 12 -3.11 2.98 2.46
C ARG A 12 -1.69 3.04 1.89
N LEU A 13 -1.47 3.76 0.80
CA LEU A 13 -0.15 3.97 0.21
C LEU A 13 0.80 4.71 1.16
N ALA A 14 0.31 5.73 1.87
CA ALA A 14 1.12 6.46 2.84
C ALA A 14 1.57 5.55 4.00
N ILE A 15 0.68 4.71 4.52
CA ILE A 15 0.99 3.75 5.58
C ILE A 15 1.96 2.67 5.06
N LEU A 16 1.70 2.15 3.84
CA LEU A 16 2.53 1.13 3.21
C LEU A 16 3.97 1.61 3.00
N ARG A 17 4.14 2.84 2.48
CA ARG A 17 5.47 3.47 2.34
C ARG A 17 6.19 3.56 3.67
N ARG A 18 5.50 3.94 4.74
CA ARG A 18 6.07 4.03 6.09
C ARG A 18 6.56 2.67 6.60
N LEU A 19 5.75 1.63 6.48
CA LEU A 19 6.10 0.29 6.93
C LEU A 19 7.29 -0.30 6.15
N VAL A 20 7.28 -0.14 4.83
CA VAL A 20 8.32 -0.71 3.95
C VAL A 20 9.63 0.06 4.07
N PHE A 21 9.61 1.38 3.89
CA PHE A 21 10.84 2.16 3.79
C PHE A 21 11.42 2.60 5.14
N MET A 22 10.58 2.82 6.16
CA MET A 22 11.06 3.30 7.46
C MET A 22 11.15 2.19 8.51
N SER A 23 10.29 1.18 8.45
CA SER A 23 10.29 0.08 9.42
C SER A 23 10.94 -1.21 8.88
N GLY A 24 11.31 -1.24 7.59
CA GLY A 24 11.96 -2.39 6.97
C GLY A 24 11.06 -3.62 6.84
N VAL A 25 9.74 -3.44 6.94
CA VAL A 25 8.77 -4.53 6.81
C VAL A 25 8.70 -4.95 5.34
N SER A 26 8.59 -6.26 5.07
CA SER A 26 8.41 -6.73 3.70
C SER A 26 7.10 -6.21 3.11
N THR A 27 7.06 -5.91 1.82
CA THR A 27 5.86 -5.36 1.16
C THR A 27 4.62 -6.23 1.37
N ASN A 28 4.76 -7.55 1.26
CA ASN A 28 3.64 -8.48 1.45
C ASN A 28 3.12 -8.49 2.89
N GLU A 29 4.02 -8.43 3.88
CA GLU A 29 3.63 -8.36 5.29
C GLU A 29 2.95 -7.02 5.61
N ALA A 30 3.49 -5.92 5.09
CA ALA A 30 2.90 -4.60 5.25
C ALA A 30 1.49 -4.52 4.62
N LEU A 31 1.28 -5.09 3.42
CA LEU A 31 -0.03 -5.18 2.77
C LEU A 31 -1.05 -5.99 3.59
N SER A 32 -0.60 -7.10 4.19
CA SER A 32 -1.42 -7.89 5.10
C SER A 32 -1.80 -7.10 6.35
N MET A 33 -0.85 -6.35 6.95
CA MET A 33 -1.08 -5.57 8.17
C MET A 33 -2.11 -4.45 7.97
N ILE A 34 -2.13 -3.82 6.79
CA ILE A 34 -3.09 -2.75 6.46
C ILE A 34 -4.42 -3.28 5.91
N GLY A 35 -4.61 -4.60 5.88
CA GLY A 35 -5.86 -5.25 5.47
C GLY A 35 -6.19 -5.09 3.99
N VAL A 36 -5.18 -4.95 3.11
CA VAL A 36 -5.42 -4.91 1.67
C VAL A 36 -5.73 -6.33 1.17
N PRO A 37 -6.83 -6.54 0.44
CA PRO A 37 -7.15 -7.83 -0.18
C PRO A 37 -6.05 -8.32 -1.11
N ALA A 38 -5.77 -9.63 -1.12
CA ALA A 38 -4.66 -10.21 -1.88
C ALA A 38 -4.75 -9.94 -3.40
N ASP A 39 -5.95 -9.82 -3.94
CA ASP A 39 -6.23 -9.46 -5.33
C ASP A 39 -5.79 -8.02 -5.69
N GLU A 40 -5.73 -7.12 -4.71
CA GLU A 40 -5.25 -5.75 -4.91
C GLU A 40 -3.72 -5.61 -4.76
N TRP A 41 -3.01 -6.63 -4.26
CA TRP A 41 -1.58 -6.51 -3.91
C TRP A 41 -0.69 -6.14 -5.10
N ALA A 42 -1.03 -6.62 -6.30
CA ALA A 42 -0.25 -6.32 -7.50
C ALA A 42 -0.23 -4.81 -7.79
N GLN A 43 -1.36 -4.13 -7.61
CA GLN A 43 -1.48 -2.69 -7.83
C GLN A 43 -0.61 -1.89 -6.86
N TYR A 44 -0.60 -2.24 -5.57
CA TYR A 44 0.21 -1.53 -4.58
C TYR A 44 1.71 -1.81 -4.72
N ARG A 45 2.09 -3.01 -5.19
CA ARG A 45 3.50 -3.32 -5.51
C ARG A 45 4.01 -2.47 -6.65
N GLN A 46 3.24 -2.37 -7.73
CA GLN A 46 3.60 -1.51 -8.87
C GLN A 46 3.80 -0.06 -8.44
N GLU A 47 2.86 0.49 -7.68
CA GLU A 47 2.97 1.85 -7.15
C GLU A 47 4.21 2.05 -6.28
N LEU A 48 4.55 1.07 -5.42
CA LEU A 48 5.79 1.10 -4.62
C LEU A 48 7.05 1.07 -5.47
N GLU A 49 7.05 0.36 -6.59
CA GLU A 49 8.18 0.34 -7.54
C GLU A 49 8.32 1.69 -8.27
N GLU A 50 7.21 2.35 -8.63
CA GLU A 50 7.25 3.67 -9.27
C GLU A 50 7.75 4.80 -8.34
N ILE A 51 7.72 4.59 -7.02
CA ILE A 51 8.23 5.53 -6.03
C ILE A 51 9.74 5.37 -5.78
N ARG A 52 10.30 4.19 -6.08
CA ARG A 52 11.68 3.82 -5.73
C ARG A 52 12.70 4.37 -6.72
#